data_AF-A0A420NGS1-F1
#
_entry.id   AF-A0A420NGS1-F1
#
_cell.length_a   1.000
_cell.length_b   1.000
_cell.length_c   1.000
_cell.angle_alpha   90.00
_cell.angle_beta   90.00
_cell.angle_gamma   90.00
#
_symmetry.space_group_name_H-M   'P 1'
#
loop_
_entity.id
_entity.type
_entity.pdbx_description
1 polymer ?
#
loop_
_entity_poly.entity_id
_entity_poly.type
_entity_poly.pdbx_seq_one_letter_code
_entity_poly.pdbx_strand_id
1 'polypeptide(L)'
;MKPTNAILSVLASQATAQLIDIQIGDTARLDIMRQAAEAQVNGNTAKAHELMDQIRIADAAHEKSLWKTDCRVSSQFEAEIYTVQDPSRAPKEIAWAMNFLDNHWKTDDGRDLPYPGDFDRFMHPDGFRVMRTDYKNLPWAVRKYHEELVKEGKQMERKFIAEIDGSAFFAPGVVTWLAPLFAGSKVEPGKDACEDDLVDFSNWDKKQAGDGVRYTFGYGGKVQIGDHITVELHAQRSSKEGAKKEAEETRGDEETEGTEEL
;
A
#
# COMPACT_ATOMS: atom_id res chain seq x y z
N MET A 1 55.12 33.44 -16.61
CA MET A 1 54.22 33.71 -17.75
C MET A 1 53.56 32.40 -18.17
N LYS A 2 52.28 32.48 -18.53
CA LYS A 2 51.28 31.42 -18.70
C LYS A 2 51.66 30.33 -19.73
N PRO A 3 51.08 29.14 -19.59
CA PRO A 3 50.36 28.54 -20.71
C PRO A 3 48.85 28.60 -20.46
N THR A 4 48.14 28.98 -21.51
CA THR A 4 46.69 29.17 -21.54
C THR A 4 46.08 28.01 -22.32
N ASN A 5 45.09 27.37 -21.70
CA ASN A 5 43.85 26.79 -22.23
C ASN A 5 43.79 25.72 -23.34
N ALA A 6 42.76 24.89 -23.11
CA ALA A 6 42.04 23.96 -23.99
C ALA A 6 42.79 22.66 -24.27
N ILE A 7 42.26 21.48 -23.98
CA ILE A 7 40.92 21.03 -24.36
C ILE A 7 40.32 20.14 -23.25
N LEU A 8 39.13 20.52 -22.81
CA LEU A 8 38.13 19.63 -22.24
C LEU A 8 37.70 18.64 -23.34
N SER A 9 37.79 17.35 -23.10
CA SER A 9 36.88 16.39 -23.72
C SER A 9 36.63 15.19 -22.82
N VAL A 10 35.53 15.31 -22.06
CA VAL A 10 34.49 14.29 -21.95
C VAL A 10 34.98 12.87 -21.62
N LEU A 11 35.17 12.63 -20.33
CA LEU A 11 34.66 11.40 -19.71
C LEU A 11 33.59 11.80 -18.70
N ALA A 12 32.56 12.48 -19.21
CA ALA A 12 31.24 12.41 -18.61
C ALA A 12 30.72 11.00 -18.93
N SER A 13 31.18 10.02 -18.15
CA SER A 13 30.49 8.75 -18.04
C SER A 13 29.07 9.10 -17.61
N GLN A 14 28.13 8.88 -18.53
CA GLN A 14 26.71 8.91 -18.28
C GLN A 14 26.42 7.83 -17.24
N ALA A 15 26.61 8.14 -15.96
CA ALA A 15 25.79 7.57 -14.92
C ALA A 15 24.39 8.13 -15.18
N THR A 16 23.60 7.42 -15.97
CA THR A 16 22.16 7.55 -15.91
C THR A 16 21.82 7.39 -14.44
N ALA A 17 21.50 8.50 -13.78
CA ALA A 17 21.00 8.48 -12.42
C ALA A 17 19.82 7.51 -12.43
N GLN A 18 20.03 6.31 -11.88
CA GLN A 18 18.94 5.45 -11.48
C GLN A 18 18.15 6.31 -10.50
N LEU A 19 16.95 6.72 -10.89
CA LEU A 19 16.08 7.51 -10.05
C LEU A 19 15.66 6.60 -8.89
N ILE A 20 16.38 6.67 -7.77
CA ILE A 20 16.03 5.96 -6.55
C ILE A 20 15.11 6.90 -5.76
N ASP A 21 13.80 6.72 -5.90
CA ASP A 21 12.83 7.34 -4.99
C ASP A 21 12.66 6.42 -3.79
N ILE A 22 13.11 6.86 -2.61
CA ILE A 22 12.98 6.15 -1.34
C ILE A 22 12.03 6.96 -0.45
N GLN A 23 10.81 6.46 -0.26
CA GLN A 23 9.91 6.96 0.78
C GLN A 23 9.85 5.87 1.86
N ILE A 24 10.13 6.17 3.14
CA ILE A 24 10.13 5.19 4.25
C ILE A 24 9.36 5.71 5.48
N GLY A 25 8.13 5.25 5.70
CA GLY A 25 7.31 5.53 6.89
C GLY A 25 6.17 6.51 6.68
N ASP A 26 5.59 7.01 7.80
CA ASP A 26 4.50 7.99 7.83
C ASP A 26 4.82 9.17 6.91
N THR A 27 4.26 9.14 5.70
CA THR A 27 4.64 10.00 4.58
C THR A 27 4.41 11.47 4.93
N ALA A 28 3.43 11.76 5.79
CA ALA A 28 3.20 13.10 6.30
C ALA A 28 4.35 13.58 7.20
N ARG A 29 4.81 12.73 8.13
CA ARG A 29 5.93 13.05 9.02
C ARG A 29 7.24 13.21 8.25
N LEU A 30 7.53 12.31 7.32
CA LEU A 30 8.72 12.41 6.46
C LEU A 30 8.68 13.63 5.57
N ASP A 31 7.52 13.97 5.02
CA ASP A 31 7.38 15.14 4.18
C ASP A 31 7.59 16.43 5.00
N ILE A 32 7.08 16.49 6.23
CA ILE A 32 7.36 17.60 7.17
C ILE A 32 8.86 17.66 7.52
N MET A 33 9.52 16.51 7.76
CA MET A 33 10.97 16.46 8.00
C MET A 33 11.78 16.91 6.78
N ARG A 34 11.36 16.52 5.57
CA ARG A 34 11.98 16.92 4.30
C ARG A 34 11.82 18.43 4.09
N GLN A 35 10.62 18.96 4.27
CA GLN A 35 10.34 20.40 4.20
C GLN A 35 11.14 21.19 5.24
N ALA A 36 11.33 20.64 6.44
CA ALA A 36 12.15 21.26 7.48
C ALA A 36 13.63 21.31 7.08
N ALA A 37 14.15 20.22 6.50
CA ALA A 37 15.51 20.16 5.98
C ALA A 37 15.73 21.13 4.81
N GLU A 38 14.79 21.21 3.87
CA GLU A 38 14.81 22.17 2.76
C GLU A 38 14.77 23.62 3.28
N ALA A 39 13.94 23.91 4.30
CA ALA A 39 13.89 25.23 4.93
C ALA A 39 15.22 25.60 5.62
N GLN A 40 15.87 24.64 6.28
CA GLN A 40 17.18 24.81 6.92
C GLN A 40 18.27 25.13 5.90
N VAL A 41 18.32 24.38 4.79
CA VAL A 41 19.31 24.57 3.70
C VAL A 41 19.13 25.93 3.02
N ASN A 42 17.88 26.39 2.88
CA ASN A 42 17.55 27.69 2.30
C ASN A 42 17.67 28.88 3.28
N GLY A 43 18.18 28.65 4.50
CA GLY A 43 18.39 29.70 5.50
C GLY A 43 17.12 30.20 6.20
N ASN A 44 15.98 29.53 6.01
CA ASN A 44 14.71 29.86 6.67
C ASN A 44 14.56 29.06 7.97
N THR A 45 15.32 29.45 8.98
CA THR A 45 15.37 28.77 10.29
C THR A 45 14.05 28.83 11.06
N ALA A 46 13.25 29.89 10.89
CA ALA A 46 11.94 30.01 11.53
C ALA A 46 10.96 28.94 11.03
N LYS A 47 10.90 28.72 9.70
CA LYS A 47 10.06 27.68 9.10
C LYS A 47 10.53 26.28 9.46
N ALA A 48 11.85 26.05 9.51
CA ALA A 48 12.40 24.77 9.95
C ALA A 48 12.01 24.44 11.40
N HIS A 49 12.09 25.43 12.30
CA HIS A 49 11.69 25.27 13.70
C HIS A 49 10.19 24.99 13.86
N GLU A 50 9.35 25.70 13.12
CA GLU A 50 7.89 25.49 13.12
C GLU A 50 7.52 24.06 12.70
N LEU A 51 8.11 23.57 11.60
CA LEU A 51 7.87 22.21 11.08
C LEU A 51 8.36 21.13 12.07
N MET A 52 9.48 21.36 12.75
CA MET A 52 9.99 20.44 13.77
C MET A 52 9.14 20.46 15.06
N ASP A 53 8.59 21.61 15.45
CA ASP A 53 7.66 21.70 16.58
C ASP A 53 6.33 21.00 16.30
N GLN A 54 5.84 21.01 15.05
CA GLN A 54 4.67 20.24 14.65
C GLN A 54 4.89 18.73 14.84
N ILE A 55 6.07 18.22 14.48
CA ILE A 55 6.45 16.83 14.74
C ILE A 55 6.48 16.55 16.25
N ARG A 56 7.09 17.44 17.04
CA ARG A 56 7.17 17.28 18.49
C ARG A 56 5.80 17.30 19.18
N ILE A 57 4.88 18.14 18.72
CA ILE A 57 3.50 18.19 19.24
C ILE A 57 2.73 16.92 18.87
N ALA A 58 2.91 16.41 17.64
CA ALA A 58 2.33 15.14 17.22
C ALA A 58 2.89 13.95 18.05
N ASP A 59 4.19 13.95 18.31
CA ASP A 59 4.87 12.94 19.14
C ASP A 59 4.39 13.02 20.61
N ALA A 60 4.23 14.21 21.16
CA ALA A 60 3.72 14.42 22.53
C ALA A 60 2.23 14.07 22.69
N ALA A 61 1.42 14.21 21.63
CA ALA A 61 0.04 13.75 21.61
C ALA A 61 -0.08 12.21 21.61
N HIS A 62 1.01 11.50 21.30
CA HIS A 62 1.06 10.02 21.24
C HIS A 62 1.26 9.35 22.61
N GLU A 63 1.56 10.10 23.68
CA GLU A 63 1.89 9.56 25.01
C GLU A 63 0.68 9.22 25.92
N LYS A 64 -0.55 9.21 25.37
CA LYS A 64 -1.75 8.60 26.01
C LYS A 64 -2.61 7.88 24.98
N SER A 65 -2.05 6.91 24.27
CA SER A 65 -2.87 5.99 23.48
C SER A 65 -3.69 5.10 24.42
N LEU A 66 -5.02 5.27 24.44
CA LEU A 66 -5.97 4.32 25.06
C LEU A 66 -5.99 2.95 24.36
N TRP A 67 -5.18 2.78 23.30
CA TRP A 67 -5.15 1.61 22.45
C TRP A 67 -3.86 0.83 22.65
N LYS A 68 -4.02 -0.45 23.01
CA LYS A 68 -2.96 -1.45 23.03
C LYS A 68 -2.87 -2.10 21.66
N THR A 69 -1.65 -2.21 21.12
CA THR A 69 -1.40 -3.00 19.92
C THR A 69 -1.49 -4.48 20.27
N ASP A 70 -2.40 -5.20 19.63
CA ASP A 70 -2.56 -6.64 19.84
C ASP A 70 -1.60 -7.43 18.93
N CYS A 71 -1.48 -6.98 17.69
CA CYS A 71 -0.64 -7.61 16.66
C CYS A 71 -0.33 -6.60 15.56
N ARG A 72 0.86 -6.74 14.95
CA ARG A 72 1.33 -5.93 13.83
C ARG A 72 2.17 -6.80 12.90
N VAL A 73 1.89 -6.68 11.61
CA VAL A 73 2.63 -7.37 10.55
C VAL A 73 3.15 -6.36 9.54
N SER A 74 4.30 -6.68 8.95
CA SER A 74 4.86 -5.92 7.83
C SER A 74 5.33 -6.85 6.74
N SER A 75 5.20 -6.39 5.50
CA SER A 75 5.66 -7.14 4.35
C SER A 75 6.15 -6.24 3.24
N GLN A 76 6.92 -6.84 2.35
CA GLN A 76 7.40 -6.22 1.13
C GLN A 76 6.73 -6.89 -0.06
N PHE A 77 6.27 -6.08 -1.00
CA PHE A 77 5.70 -6.49 -2.25
C PHE A 77 6.57 -5.98 -3.39
N GLU A 78 6.91 -6.85 -4.33
CA GLU A 78 7.76 -6.55 -5.47
C GLU A 78 6.99 -6.68 -6.78
N ALA A 79 7.22 -5.73 -7.68
CA ALA A 79 6.61 -5.69 -9.00
C ALA A 79 7.51 -4.92 -9.98
N GLU A 80 7.17 -5.02 -11.26
CA GLU A 80 7.58 -4.07 -12.28
C GLU A 80 6.54 -2.94 -12.38
N ILE A 81 6.94 -1.71 -12.72
CA ILE A 81 6.06 -0.56 -12.91
C ILE A 81 6.39 0.18 -14.19
N TYR A 82 5.38 0.40 -15.01
CA TYR A 82 5.48 0.99 -16.34
C TYR A 82 4.57 2.20 -16.48
N THR A 83 5.09 3.29 -17.02
CA THR A 83 4.28 4.46 -17.42
C THR A 83 3.76 4.24 -18.83
N VAL A 84 2.45 4.27 -19.01
CA VAL A 84 1.80 4.09 -20.32
C VAL A 84 1.05 5.38 -20.66
N GLN A 85 1.57 6.16 -21.61
CA GLN A 85 0.89 7.39 -22.03
C GLN A 85 -0.27 7.13 -23.01
N ASP A 86 -0.18 6.02 -23.75
CA ASP A 86 -1.05 5.67 -24.86
C ASP A 86 -0.92 4.16 -25.10
N PRO A 87 -2.02 3.38 -25.13
CA PRO A 87 -1.97 1.94 -25.37
C PRO A 87 -1.24 1.55 -26.65
N SER A 88 -1.30 2.39 -27.69
CA SER A 88 -0.63 2.16 -28.98
C SER A 88 0.88 2.40 -28.94
N ARG A 89 1.39 3.03 -27.88
CA ARG A 89 2.81 3.37 -27.66
C ARG A 89 3.33 2.84 -26.33
N ALA A 90 2.77 1.73 -25.85
CA ALA A 90 3.21 1.12 -24.61
C ALA A 90 4.66 0.60 -24.68
N PRO A 91 5.37 0.52 -23.54
CA PRO A 91 6.68 -0.11 -23.44
C PRO A 91 6.68 -1.54 -23.99
N LYS A 92 7.80 -1.97 -24.58
CA LYS A 92 7.92 -3.27 -25.27
C LYS A 92 7.61 -4.45 -24.36
N GLU A 93 7.92 -4.29 -23.07
CA GLU A 93 7.78 -5.26 -22.00
C GLU A 93 6.31 -5.64 -21.76
N ILE A 94 5.38 -4.70 -21.98
CA ILE A 94 3.94 -4.90 -21.76
C ILE A 94 3.09 -4.70 -23.03
N ALA A 95 3.69 -4.29 -24.15
CA ALA A 95 2.98 -4.03 -25.41
C ALA A 95 2.13 -5.21 -25.90
N TRP A 96 2.58 -6.44 -25.66
CA TRP A 96 1.86 -7.66 -26.03
C TRP A 96 0.53 -7.82 -25.27
N ALA A 97 0.46 -7.34 -24.02
CA ALA A 97 -0.72 -7.43 -23.16
C ALA A 97 -1.73 -6.29 -23.40
N MET A 98 -1.29 -5.18 -24.00
CA MET A 98 -2.08 -3.95 -24.06
C MET A 98 -3.42 -4.09 -24.77
N ASN A 99 -3.49 -4.88 -25.84
CA ASN A 99 -4.77 -5.10 -26.54
C ASN A 99 -5.81 -5.77 -25.64
N PHE A 100 -5.37 -6.67 -24.75
CA PHE A 100 -6.26 -7.26 -23.76
C PHE A 100 -6.58 -6.24 -22.66
N LEU A 101 -5.58 -5.57 -22.11
CA LEU A 101 -5.75 -4.62 -21.00
C LEU A 101 -6.68 -3.46 -21.37
N ASP A 102 -6.56 -2.91 -22.58
CA ASP A 102 -7.45 -1.87 -23.11
C ASP A 102 -8.91 -2.31 -23.13
N ASN A 103 -9.18 -3.58 -23.40
CA ASN A 103 -10.53 -4.13 -23.40
C ASN A 103 -10.99 -4.56 -22.01
N HIS A 104 -10.09 -5.09 -21.18
CA HIS A 104 -10.38 -5.53 -19.83
C HIS A 104 -10.74 -4.35 -18.92
N TRP A 105 -10.01 -3.24 -19.02
CA TRP A 105 -10.25 -2.01 -18.26
C TRP A 105 -11.31 -1.10 -18.90
N LYS A 106 -12.31 -1.71 -19.53
CA LYS A 106 -13.59 -1.06 -19.86
C LYS A 106 -14.66 -1.55 -18.90
N THR A 107 -15.60 -0.68 -18.58
CA THR A 107 -16.84 -1.05 -17.90
C THR A 107 -17.67 -2.00 -18.78
N ASP A 108 -18.66 -2.69 -18.20
CA ASP A 108 -19.47 -3.66 -18.96
C ASP A 108 -20.33 -3.02 -20.06
N ASP A 109 -20.63 -1.72 -19.92
CA ASP A 109 -21.27 -0.89 -20.95
C ASP A 109 -20.27 -0.27 -21.95
N GLY A 110 -18.99 -0.64 -21.88
CA GLY A 110 -17.96 -0.29 -22.87
C GLY A 110 -17.31 1.08 -22.68
N ARG A 111 -17.52 1.76 -21.55
CA ARG A 111 -16.84 3.01 -21.21
C ARG A 111 -15.50 2.74 -20.53
N ASP A 112 -14.64 3.74 -20.46
CA ASP A 112 -13.38 3.61 -19.75
C ASP A 112 -13.62 3.38 -18.26
N LEU A 113 -12.96 2.38 -17.69
CA LEU A 113 -12.98 2.16 -16.25
C LEU A 113 -12.31 3.37 -15.55
N PRO A 114 -12.86 3.87 -14.43
CA PRO A 114 -12.15 4.86 -13.63
C PRO A 114 -10.77 4.35 -13.25
N TYR A 115 -9.73 5.07 -13.66
CA TYR A 115 -8.35 4.66 -13.36
C TYR A 115 -8.18 4.56 -11.84
N PRO A 116 -7.69 3.43 -11.29
CA PRO A 116 -7.55 3.26 -9.84
C PRO A 116 -6.49 4.17 -9.20
N GLY A 117 -5.90 5.12 -9.93
CA GLY A 117 -5.00 6.12 -9.40
C GLY A 117 -3.63 5.57 -9.06
N ASP A 118 -2.92 6.31 -8.23
CA ASP A 118 -1.54 6.06 -7.86
C ASP A 118 -1.38 5.74 -6.36
N PHE A 119 -0.17 5.40 -5.90
CA PHE A 119 0.12 5.11 -4.48
C PHE A 119 -0.41 6.20 -3.55
N ASP A 120 -0.22 7.46 -3.92
CA ASP A 120 -0.56 8.60 -3.06
C ASP A 120 -2.06 8.96 -3.13
N ARG A 121 -2.78 8.53 -4.17
CA ARG A 121 -4.20 8.83 -4.39
C ARG A 121 -4.90 7.77 -5.23
N PHE A 122 -5.79 7.01 -4.59
CA PHE A 122 -6.74 6.12 -5.27
C PHE A 122 -7.79 6.95 -6.04
N MET A 123 -8.04 6.59 -7.31
CA MET A 123 -8.97 7.28 -8.23
C MET A 123 -8.64 8.77 -8.48
N HIS A 124 -7.54 9.07 -9.17
CA HIS A 124 -7.11 10.43 -9.54
C HIS A 124 -6.75 10.52 -11.04
N PRO A 125 -6.91 11.69 -11.71
CA PRO A 125 -6.63 11.84 -13.15
C PRO A 125 -5.15 11.81 -13.57
N ASP A 126 -4.21 11.80 -12.62
CA ASP A 126 -2.79 11.96 -12.95
C ASP A 126 -2.12 10.60 -13.18
N GLY A 127 -1.63 10.39 -14.41
CA GLY A 127 -0.64 9.36 -14.75
C GLY A 127 -1.17 7.93 -14.81
N PHE A 128 -1.32 7.39 -16.03
CA PHE A 128 -1.60 5.97 -16.22
C PHE A 128 -0.31 5.15 -16.06
N ARG A 129 -0.21 4.43 -14.94
CA ARG A 129 0.87 3.52 -14.59
C ARG A 129 0.30 2.12 -14.43
N VAL A 130 1.05 1.14 -14.90
CA VAL A 130 0.71 -0.27 -14.83
C VAL A 130 1.79 -0.98 -14.04
N MET A 131 1.41 -1.57 -12.92
CA MET A 131 2.23 -2.54 -12.21
C MET A 131 2.04 -3.93 -12.81
N ARG A 132 3.13 -4.69 -12.88
CA ARG A 132 3.15 -6.07 -13.35
C ARG A 132 3.90 -6.96 -12.36
N THR A 133 3.35 -8.12 -12.05
CA THR A 133 4.05 -9.18 -11.30
C THR A 133 3.51 -10.53 -11.73
N ASP A 134 4.17 -11.64 -11.41
CA ASP A 134 3.54 -12.94 -11.60
C ASP A 134 2.30 -13.02 -10.71
N TYR A 135 1.17 -13.51 -11.25
CA TYR A 135 -0.08 -13.62 -10.50
C TYR A 135 0.12 -14.40 -9.20
N LYS A 136 0.88 -15.50 -9.25
CA LYS A 136 1.22 -16.32 -8.06
C LYS A 136 2.01 -15.56 -6.97
N ASN A 137 2.70 -14.47 -7.32
CA ASN A 137 3.47 -13.65 -6.38
C ASN A 137 2.59 -12.62 -5.67
N LEU A 138 1.33 -12.43 -6.11
CA LEU A 138 0.37 -11.68 -5.32
C LEU A 138 0.13 -12.39 -3.97
N PRO A 139 0.04 -11.64 -2.86
CA PRO A 139 -0.34 -12.17 -1.57
C PRO A 139 -1.61 -13.02 -1.67
N TRP A 140 -1.64 -14.15 -0.97
CA TRP A 140 -2.77 -15.07 -1.06
C TRP A 140 -4.12 -14.39 -0.78
N ALA A 141 -4.16 -13.50 0.21
CA ALA A 141 -5.37 -12.75 0.57
C ALA A 141 -5.86 -11.84 -0.56
N VAL A 142 -4.94 -11.21 -1.31
CA VAL A 142 -5.26 -10.40 -2.49
C VAL A 142 -5.84 -11.27 -3.60
N ARG A 143 -5.24 -12.44 -3.86
CA ARG A 143 -5.75 -13.39 -4.86
C ARG A 143 -7.14 -13.90 -4.50
N LYS A 144 -7.33 -14.34 -3.24
CA LYS A 144 -8.63 -14.79 -2.73
C LYS A 144 -9.70 -13.72 -2.92
N TYR A 145 -9.44 -12.49 -2.48
CA TYR A 145 -10.36 -11.37 -2.64
C TYR A 145 -10.70 -11.10 -4.11
N HIS A 146 -9.70 -11.06 -4.98
CA HIS A 146 -9.90 -10.89 -6.42
C HIS A 146 -10.76 -12.01 -7.04
N GLU A 147 -10.45 -13.27 -6.73
CA GLU A 147 -11.20 -14.43 -7.24
C GLU A 147 -12.65 -14.43 -6.76
N GLU A 148 -12.92 -14.00 -5.53
CA GLU A 148 -14.28 -13.83 -4.98
C GLU A 148 -15.04 -12.75 -5.76
N LEU A 149 -14.44 -11.57 -5.97
CA LEU A 149 -15.05 -10.50 -6.78
C LEU A 149 -15.34 -10.94 -8.22
N VAL A 150 -14.43 -11.69 -8.83
CA VAL A 150 -14.60 -12.24 -10.19
C VAL A 150 -15.76 -13.24 -10.23
N LYS A 151 -15.86 -14.13 -9.23
CA LYS A 151 -16.97 -15.10 -9.10
C LYS A 151 -18.31 -14.41 -8.89
N GLU A 152 -18.36 -13.37 -8.06
CA GLU A 152 -19.58 -12.59 -7.83
C GLU A 152 -20.02 -11.81 -9.07
N GLY A 153 -19.07 -11.28 -9.84
CA GLY A 153 -19.30 -10.62 -11.12
C GLY A 153 -20.01 -9.26 -11.06
N LYS A 154 -20.41 -8.81 -9.87
CA LYS A 154 -21.23 -7.59 -9.68
C LYS A 154 -20.42 -6.33 -9.37
N GLN A 155 -19.27 -6.50 -8.75
CA GLN A 155 -18.43 -5.40 -8.26
C GLN A 155 -17.46 -4.96 -9.36
N MET A 156 -17.26 -3.66 -9.54
CA MET A 156 -16.38 -3.12 -10.58
C MET A 156 -14.89 -3.41 -10.29
N GLU A 157 -14.57 -3.54 -9.01
CA GLU A 157 -13.28 -3.87 -8.42
C GLU A 157 -12.71 -5.17 -8.99
N ARG A 158 -13.56 -6.09 -9.46
CA ARG A 158 -13.14 -7.33 -10.14
C ARG A 158 -12.30 -7.09 -11.41
N LYS A 159 -12.34 -5.87 -11.97
CA LYS A 159 -11.55 -5.47 -13.14
C LYS A 159 -10.28 -4.70 -12.77
N PHE A 160 -10.02 -4.43 -11.49
CA PHE A 160 -8.84 -3.66 -11.07
C PHE A 160 -7.53 -4.44 -11.18
N ILE A 161 -7.60 -5.77 -11.15
CA ILE A 161 -6.48 -6.67 -11.41
C ILE A 161 -6.83 -7.50 -12.64
N ALA A 162 -6.01 -7.41 -13.68
CA ALA A 162 -6.13 -8.24 -14.86
C ALA A 162 -5.11 -9.39 -14.79
N GLU A 163 -5.56 -10.62 -15.02
CA GLU A 163 -4.68 -11.79 -15.16
C GLU A 163 -4.54 -12.17 -16.64
N ILE A 164 -3.31 -12.20 -17.15
CA ILE A 164 -2.99 -12.60 -18.53
C ILE A 164 -1.72 -13.44 -18.50
N ASP A 165 -1.77 -14.66 -19.04
CA ASP A 165 -0.63 -15.58 -19.11
C ASP A 165 0.13 -15.75 -17.78
N GLY A 166 -0.61 -15.81 -16.67
CA GLY A 166 -0.07 -15.95 -15.32
C GLY A 166 0.61 -14.70 -14.77
N SER A 167 0.50 -13.55 -15.44
CA SER A 167 0.91 -12.23 -14.94
C SER A 167 -0.30 -11.44 -14.45
N ALA A 168 -0.16 -10.75 -13.32
CA ALA A 168 -1.10 -9.77 -12.81
C ALA A 168 -0.73 -8.37 -13.29
N PHE A 169 -1.73 -7.61 -13.76
CA PHE A 169 -1.60 -6.20 -14.14
C PHE A 169 -2.60 -5.35 -13.38
N PHE A 170 -2.16 -4.25 -12.78
CA PHE A 170 -3.02 -3.35 -12.00
C PHE A 170 -2.38 -1.98 -11.82
N ALA A 171 -3.18 -0.98 -11.46
CA ALA A 171 -2.67 0.36 -11.16
C ALA A 171 -2.10 0.42 -9.73
N PRO A 172 -1.13 1.32 -9.45
CA PRO A 172 -0.55 1.44 -8.11
C PRO A 172 -1.57 1.75 -7.00
N GLY A 173 -2.63 2.49 -7.31
CA GLY A 173 -3.68 2.76 -6.32
C GLY A 173 -4.43 1.51 -5.85
N VAL A 174 -4.39 0.39 -6.60
CA VAL A 174 -4.91 -0.91 -6.13
C VAL A 174 -4.13 -1.40 -4.92
N VAL A 175 -2.82 -1.16 -4.87
CA VAL A 175 -1.98 -1.47 -3.70
C VAL A 175 -2.42 -0.62 -2.50
N THR A 176 -2.84 0.65 -2.72
CA THR A 176 -3.37 1.52 -1.66
C THR A 176 -4.69 1.03 -1.12
N TRP A 177 -5.58 0.64 -2.02
CA TRP A 177 -6.90 0.17 -1.66
C TRP A 177 -6.85 -1.15 -0.90
N LEU A 178 -6.03 -2.09 -1.36
CA LEU A 178 -5.86 -3.42 -0.77
C LEU A 178 -4.67 -3.51 0.18
N ALA A 179 -4.14 -2.37 0.64
CA ALA A 179 -2.94 -2.30 1.46
C ALA A 179 -2.94 -3.26 2.67
N PRO A 180 -4.06 -3.49 3.38
CA PRO A 180 -4.09 -4.48 4.45
C PRO A 180 -3.80 -5.90 3.99
N LEU A 181 -4.39 -6.33 2.86
CA LEU A 181 -4.20 -7.67 2.32
C LEU A 181 -2.77 -7.86 1.80
N PHE A 182 -2.17 -6.79 1.29
CA PHE A 182 -0.77 -6.80 0.90
C PHE A 182 0.15 -6.94 2.11
N ALA A 183 -0.10 -6.18 3.19
CA ALA A 183 0.66 -6.26 4.45
C ALA A 183 0.57 -7.64 5.11
N GLY A 184 -0.57 -8.32 4.97
CA GLY A 184 -0.83 -9.66 5.49
C GLY A 184 -0.14 -10.80 4.73
N SER A 185 0.73 -10.52 3.75
CA SER A 185 1.31 -11.56 2.87
C SER A 185 2.15 -12.63 3.58
N LYS A 186 2.68 -12.35 4.77
CA LYS A 186 3.50 -13.26 5.58
C LYS A 186 2.75 -13.87 6.76
N VAL A 187 1.46 -13.60 6.87
CA VAL A 187 0.59 -14.12 7.93
C VAL A 187 0.37 -15.62 7.67
N GLU A 188 0.79 -16.48 8.58
CA GLU A 188 0.76 -17.94 8.43
C GLU A 188 -0.26 -18.61 9.36
N PRO A 189 -1.50 -18.93 8.93
CA PRO A 189 -2.57 -19.41 9.80
C PRO A 189 -2.13 -20.40 10.90
N GLY A 190 -2.43 -20.07 12.16
CA GLY A 190 -2.07 -20.75 13.40
C GLY A 190 -0.84 -20.23 14.16
N LYS A 191 -0.14 -19.17 13.75
CA LYS A 191 1.15 -18.71 14.30
C LYS A 191 1.20 -17.25 14.79
N ASP A 192 0.60 -16.31 14.10
CA ASP A 192 0.47 -14.92 14.48
C ASP A 192 -0.82 -14.68 15.27
N ALA A 193 -0.77 -13.80 16.26
CA ALA A 193 -2.00 -13.31 16.86
C ALA A 193 -2.74 -12.49 15.78
N CYS A 194 -4.03 -12.77 15.57
CA CYS A 194 -4.93 -12.06 14.64
C CYS A 194 -4.77 -12.36 13.13
N GLU A 195 -4.32 -13.55 12.74
CA GLU A 195 -4.08 -13.88 11.33
C GLU A 195 -5.30 -13.74 10.44
N ASP A 196 -6.38 -14.39 10.85
CA ASP A 196 -7.64 -14.39 10.12
C ASP A 196 -8.21 -12.96 10.06
N ASP A 197 -8.03 -12.18 11.13
CA ASP A 197 -8.52 -10.82 11.22
C ASP A 197 -7.79 -9.86 10.27
N LEU A 198 -6.47 -10.00 10.12
CA LEU A 198 -5.65 -9.08 9.31
C LEU A 198 -5.80 -9.35 7.80
N VAL A 199 -6.12 -10.59 7.41
CA VAL A 199 -6.31 -10.98 6.00
C VAL A 199 -7.77 -10.93 5.53
N ASP A 200 -8.72 -10.66 6.42
CA ASP A 200 -10.11 -10.40 6.07
C ASP A 200 -10.30 -8.94 5.69
N PHE A 201 -10.57 -8.67 4.40
CA PHE A 201 -10.75 -7.32 3.89
C PHE A 201 -11.96 -6.59 4.54
N SER A 202 -12.98 -7.33 5.00
CA SER A 202 -14.19 -6.74 5.59
C SER A 202 -13.91 -6.03 6.92
N ASN A 203 -12.87 -6.43 7.65
CA ASN A 203 -12.43 -5.75 8.89
C ASN A 203 -11.88 -4.34 8.65
N TRP A 204 -11.60 -3.99 7.40
CA TRP A 204 -11.04 -2.71 6.98
C TRP A 204 -12.08 -1.75 6.41
N ASP A 205 -13.27 -2.25 6.05
CA ASP A 205 -14.41 -1.44 5.62
C ASP A 205 -15.14 -0.89 6.87
N LYS A 206 -15.07 0.43 7.04
CA LYS A 206 -15.28 1.09 8.34
C LYS A 206 -16.70 0.93 8.87
N LYS A 207 -16.86 0.26 10.03
CA LYS A 207 -17.78 0.63 11.14
C LYS A 207 -17.45 0.03 12.54
N GLN A 208 -16.35 -0.70 12.73
CA GLN A 208 -16.06 -1.39 14.01
C GLN A 208 -15.32 -0.57 15.09
N ALA A 209 -15.28 0.76 15.01
CA ALA A 209 -14.80 1.55 16.15
C ALA A 209 -15.74 1.45 17.39
N GLY A 210 -16.90 0.79 17.24
CA GLY A 210 -17.88 0.54 18.30
C GLY A 210 -17.40 -0.44 19.36
N ASP A 211 -16.62 -1.47 19.00
CA ASP A 211 -16.40 -2.63 19.88
C ASP A 211 -15.02 -2.60 20.56
N GLY A 212 -14.39 -1.43 20.61
CA GLY A 212 -13.07 -1.28 21.23
C GLY A 212 -11.94 -1.98 20.47
N VAL A 213 -12.13 -2.41 19.23
CA VAL A 213 -11.10 -2.92 18.32
C VAL A 213 -10.92 -1.97 17.13
N ARG A 214 -9.68 -1.80 16.67
CA ARG A 214 -9.35 -0.94 15.53
C ARG A 214 -8.30 -1.62 14.67
N TYR A 215 -8.56 -1.63 13.38
CA TYR A 215 -7.61 -2.03 12.33
C TYR A 215 -6.99 -0.77 11.70
N THR A 216 -5.68 -0.76 11.57
CA THR A 216 -4.89 0.32 10.94
C THR A 216 -3.87 -0.26 9.98
N PHE A 217 -3.76 0.32 8.80
CA PHE A 217 -2.76 -0.04 7.81
C PHE A 217 -2.02 1.22 7.36
N GLY A 218 -0.85 1.02 6.76
CA GLY A 218 -0.11 2.11 6.19
C GLY A 218 1.04 1.65 5.30
N TYR A 219 1.62 2.62 4.63
CA TYR A 219 2.82 2.45 3.83
C TYR A 219 4.04 2.53 4.71
N GLY A 220 4.82 1.45 4.74
CA GLY A 220 6.18 1.45 5.28
C GLY A 220 7.16 2.12 4.31
N GLY A 221 6.83 2.18 3.02
CA GLY A 221 7.63 2.88 2.04
C GLY A 221 7.56 2.31 0.63
N LYS A 222 8.28 2.94 -0.31
CA LYS A 222 8.55 2.38 -1.63
C LYS A 222 9.95 2.73 -2.10
N VAL A 223 10.55 1.80 -2.85
CA VAL A 223 11.82 1.98 -3.54
C VAL A 223 11.63 1.55 -4.99
N GLN A 224 11.91 2.44 -5.94
CA GLN A 224 11.90 2.13 -7.36
C GLN A 224 13.33 2.19 -7.93
N ILE A 225 13.75 1.16 -8.67
CA ILE A 225 15.03 1.11 -9.38
C ILE A 225 14.75 0.63 -10.81
N GLY A 226 14.81 1.56 -11.77
CA GLY A 226 14.42 1.26 -13.15
C GLY A 226 12.91 1.00 -13.23
N ASP A 227 12.55 -0.14 -13.83
CA ASP A 227 11.17 -0.64 -13.86
C ASP A 227 10.82 -1.49 -12.64
N HIS A 228 11.77 -1.88 -11.78
CA HIS A 228 11.48 -2.63 -10.58
C HIS A 228 11.04 -1.70 -9.43
N ILE A 229 10.02 -2.11 -8.68
CA ILE A 229 9.53 -1.42 -7.48
C ILE A 229 9.31 -2.41 -6.34
N THR A 230 9.81 -2.04 -5.16
CA THR A 230 9.52 -2.70 -3.89
C THR A 230 8.67 -1.75 -3.05
N VAL A 231 7.56 -2.25 -2.51
CA VAL A 231 6.64 -1.51 -1.64
C VAL A 231 6.61 -2.19 -0.29
N GLU A 232 6.84 -1.45 0.78
CA GLU A 232 6.67 -1.93 2.15
C GLU A 232 5.31 -1.48 2.68
N LEU A 233 4.58 -2.43 3.26
CA LEU A 233 3.27 -2.19 3.86
C LEU A 233 3.22 -2.77 5.27
N HIS A 234 2.38 -2.17 6.10
CA HIS A 234 2.10 -2.69 7.44
C HIS A 234 0.60 -2.68 7.74
N ALA A 235 0.18 -3.65 8.53
CA ALA A 235 -1.16 -3.77 9.07
C ALA A 235 -1.07 -4.06 10.57
N GLN A 236 -2.02 -3.53 11.32
CA GLN A 236 -2.04 -3.61 12.77
C GLN A 236 -3.49 -3.67 13.27
N ARG A 237 -3.71 -4.50 14.28
CA ARG A 237 -4.93 -4.52 15.09
C ARG A 237 -4.59 -4.00 16.49
N SER A 238 -5.45 -3.15 17.00
CA SER A 238 -5.32 -2.58 18.34
C SER A 238 -6.66 -2.66 19.08
N SER A 239 -6.62 -2.84 20.39
CA SER A 239 -7.80 -2.84 21.25
C SER A 239 -7.71 -1.75 22.32
N LYS A 240 -8.85 -1.19 22.76
CA LYS A 240 -8.88 -0.26 23.89
C LYS A 240 -8.47 -0.99 25.17
N GLU A 241 -7.65 -0.36 26.00
CA GLU A 241 -7.41 -0.85 27.37
C GLU A 241 -8.74 -0.99 28.11
N GLY A 242 -9.14 -2.24 28.41
CA GLY A 242 -10.42 -2.58 29.03
C GLY A 242 -11.32 -3.50 28.20
N ALA A 243 -11.16 -3.57 26.87
CA ALA A 243 -12.03 -4.37 25.99
C ALA A 243 -11.91 -5.90 26.21
N LYS A 244 -10.76 -6.38 26.71
CA LYS A 244 -10.59 -7.82 27.03
C LYS A 244 -11.56 -8.34 28.11
N LYS A 245 -12.12 -7.47 28.96
CA LYS A 245 -13.02 -7.92 30.03
C LYS A 245 -14.40 -8.33 29.53
N GLU A 246 -14.88 -7.79 28.40
CA GLU A 246 -16.23 -8.09 27.90
C GLU A 246 -16.27 -9.33 26.97
N ALA A 247 -15.17 -9.65 26.27
CA ALA A 247 -15.11 -10.79 25.35
C ALA A 247 -14.87 -12.15 26.03
N GLU A 248 -14.23 -12.17 27.22
CA GLU A 248 -14.13 -13.41 28.03
C GLU A 248 -15.40 -13.68 28.83
N GLU A 249 -16.17 -12.65 29.20
CA GLU A 249 -17.44 -12.80 29.92
C GLU A 249 -18.54 -13.37 29.01
N THR A 250 -18.55 -13.01 27.72
CA THR A 250 -19.49 -13.59 26.73
C THR A 250 -19.16 -15.01 26.28
N ARG A 251 -17.93 -15.50 26.49
CA ARG A 251 -17.55 -16.89 26.15
C ARG A 251 -17.62 -17.85 27.34
N GLY A 252 -17.77 -17.34 28.56
CA GLY A 252 -17.94 -18.13 29.78
C GLY A 252 -19.38 -18.57 30.06
N ASP A 253 -20.37 -17.95 29.41
CA ASP A 253 -21.79 -18.18 29.71
C ASP A 253 -22.49 -19.18 28.75
N GLU A 254 -21.79 -19.76 27.77
CA GLU A 254 -22.36 -20.75 26.83
C GLU A 254 -21.98 -22.22 27.12
N GLU A 255 -21.22 -22.53 28.18
CA GLU A 255 -20.88 -23.92 28.54
C GLU A 255 -21.30 -24.31 29.96
N THR A 256 -22.56 -24.09 30.35
CA THR A 256 -23.22 -24.93 31.36
C THR A 256 -24.75 -24.86 31.24
N GLU A 257 -25.34 -25.66 30.34
CA GLU A 257 -26.61 -26.30 30.65
C GLU A 257 -26.64 -27.66 29.95
N GLY A 258 -26.27 -28.67 30.73
CA GLY A 258 -26.19 -30.05 30.30
C GLY A 258 -27.57 -30.69 30.12
N THR A 259 -27.58 -31.65 29.21
CA THR A 259 -28.34 -32.90 29.28
C THR A 259 -28.69 -33.33 30.70
N GLU A 260 -29.98 -33.58 30.95
CA GLU A 260 -30.42 -34.81 31.62
C GLU A 260 -31.78 -35.24 31.04
N GLU A 261 -31.79 -36.47 30.53
CA GLU A 261 -32.97 -37.22 30.10
C GLU A 261 -33.88 -37.55 31.30
N LEU A 262 -35.19 -37.55 31.06
CA LEU A 262 -36.13 -38.64 31.39
C LEU A 262 -37.50 -38.40 30.73
#